data_AF-A0A7C7QL02-F1
#
_entry.id   AF-A0A7C7QL02-F1
#
_cell.length_a   1.000
_cell.length_b   1.000
_cell.length_c   1.000
_cell.angle_alpha   90.00
_cell.angle_beta   90.00
_cell.angle_gamma   90.00
#
_symmetry.space_group_name_H-M   'P 1'
#
loop_
_entity.id
_entity.type
_entity.pdbx_description
1 polymer ?
#
loop_
_entity_poly.entity_id
_entity_poly.type
_entity_poly.pdbx_seq_one_letter_code
_entity_poly.pdbx_strand_id
1 'polypeptide(L)'
;MRVPPIAVFPLLLALVALIMTTFSVGTSTYLVLITIALAIATVMVTFATLFQYTKRSTEAKQVPLENFSLWADVGEPAAELRRLSYDDTGAAVRIVVADLGSLAANAELLAERLSMLMRRKGFEGIQQERLNKSIETVARGITSVVNKLHSSNGFRMETVTLLEQYASQSDRIANKLFEFEHGKSDVVHVYIEPLRRAAEKLSRDLRLAFANISSYTQSPVSKEANV
;
A
#
# COMPACT_ATOMS: atom_id res chain seq x y z
N MET A 1 -0.27 -16.07 23.16
CA MET A 1 0.15 -14.87 23.92
C MET A 1 1.25 -15.28 24.90
N ARG A 2 2.49 -14.80 24.74
CA ARG A 2 3.55 -15.00 25.73
C ARG A 2 3.47 -13.82 26.71
N VAL A 3 3.03 -14.07 27.95
CA VAL A 3 2.99 -13.02 28.98
C VAL A 3 4.43 -12.68 29.34
N PRO A 4 4.85 -11.40 29.29
CA PRO A 4 6.23 -11.05 29.59
C PRO A 4 6.56 -11.44 31.03
N PRO A 5 7.64 -12.21 31.28
CA PRO A 5 7.99 -12.66 32.63
C PRO A 5 8.19 -11.49 33.59
N ILE A 6 8.64 -10.33 33.09
CA ILE A 6 8.80 -9.08 33.83
C ILE A 6 7.51 -8.57 34.47
N ALA A 7 6.33 -8.93 33.96
CA ALA A 7 5.04 -8.57 34.56
C ALA A 7 4.52 -9.64 35.54
N VAL A 8 4.94 -10.89 35.39
CA VAL A 8 4.43 -12.02 36.19
C VAL A 8 5.20 -12.15 37.51
N PHE A 9 6.53 -11.98 37.46
CA PHE A 9 7.39 -12.11 38.65
C PHE A 9 7.06 -11.11 39.77
N PRO A 10 6.83 -9.81 39.50
CA PRO A 10 6.46 -8.85 40.55
C PRO A 10 5.11 -9.16 41.19
N LEU A 11 4.16 -9.67 40.41
CA LEU A 11 2.83 -10.01 40.90
C LEU A 11 2.86 -11.24 41.81
N LEU A 12 3.65 -12.26 41.46
CA LEU A 12 3.91 -13.42 42.31
C LEU A 12 4.61 -13.02 43.61
N LEU A 13 5.63 -12.17 43.54
CA LEU A 13 6.34 -11.67 44.72
C LEU A 13 5.44 -10.85 45.63
N ALA A 14 4.58 -9.98 45.07
CA ALA A 14 3.60 -9.22 45.84
C ALA A 14 2.57 -10.13 46.53
N LEU A 15 2.11 -11.18 45.86
CA LEU A 15 1.18 -12.16 46.44
C LEU A 15 1.84 -12.94 47.59
N VAL A 16 3.07 -13.41 47.41
CA VAL A 16 3.81 -14.13 48.45
C VAL A 16 4.08 -13.22 49.66
N ALA A 17 4.45 -11.96 49.44
CA ALA A 17 4.62 -10.99 50.51
C ALA A 17 3.33 -10.74 51.30
N LEU A 18 2.18 -10.66 50.62
CA LEU A 18 0.87 -10.46 51.25
C LEU A 18 0.37 -11.71 52.01
N ILE A 19 0.73 -12.91 51.54
CA ILE A 19 0.46 -14.14 52.28
C ILE A 19 1.35 -14.20 53.54
N MET A 20 2.64 -13.88 53.41
CA MET A 20 3.58 -13.89 54.54
C MET A 20 3.21 -12.90 55.65
N THR A 21 2.60 -11.75 55.32
CA THR A 21 2.14 -10.79 56.35
C THR A 21 0.95 -11.33 57.17
N THR A 22 0.12 -12.21 56.62
CA THR A 22 -0.99 -12.83 57.36
C THR A 22 -0.55 -13.88 58.38
N PHE A 23 0.62 -14.49 58.18
CA PHE A 23 1.21 -15.48 59.10
C PHE A 23 2.20 -14.88 60.10
N SER A 24 2.50 -13.58 59.99
CA SER A 24 3.45 -12.90 60.87
C SER A 24 2.79 -12.48 62.18
N VAL A 25 2.81 -13.36 63.17
CA VAL A 25 2.39 -13.05 64.54
C VAL A 25 3.52 -12.30 65.25
N GLY A 26 3.31 -11.03 65.60
CA GLY A 26 4.24 -10.22 66.40
C GLY A 26 5.03 -9.13 65.67
N THR A 27 4.77 -8.89 64.37
CA THR A 27 5.34 -7.72 63.67
C THR A 27 4.61 -6.43 64.04
N SER A 28 5.35 -5.31 64.07
CA SER A 28 4.76 -3.99 64.35
C SER A 28 3.72 -3.64 63.29
N THR A 29 2.59 -3.09 63.72
CA THR A 29 1.44 -2.72 62.86
C THR A 29 1.85 -1.82 61.70
N TYR A 30 2.89 -1.00 61.89
CA TYR A 30 3.46 -0.13 60.86
C TYR A 30 4.11 -0.91 59.70
N LEU A 31 4.81 -2.01 59.98
CA LEU A 31 5.45 -2.84 58.94
C LEU A 31 4.42 -3.58 58.08
N VAL A 32 3.30 -3.99 58.69
CA VAL A 32 2.18 -4.62 57.98
C VAL A 32 1.48 -3.62 57.04
N LEU A 33 1.28 -2.38 57.48
CA LEU A 33 0.67 -1.35 56.63
C LEU A 33 1.55 -0.97 55.43
N ILE A 34 2.88 -0.87 55.62
CA ILE A 34 3.82 -0.55 54.53
C ILE A 34 3.86 -1.68 53.49
N THR A 35 3.86 -2.94 53.93
CA THR A 35 3.87 -4.10 53.02
C THR A 35 2.59 -4.21 52.20
N ILE A 36 1.42 -3.95 52.80
CA ILE A 36 0.15 -3.87 52.05
C ILE A 36 0.18 -2.74 51.02
N ALA A 37 0.65 -1.55 51.41
CA ALA A 37 0.74 -0.41 50.50
C ALA A 37 1.68 -0.70 49.31
N LEU A 38 2.82 -1.35 49.56
CA LEU A 38 3.78 -1.73 48.52
C LEU A 38 3.22 -2.80 47.58
N ALA A 39 2.46 -3.77 48.10
CA ALA A 39 1.81 -4.79 47.29
C ALA A 39 0.76 -4.17 46.35
N ILE A 40 -0.08 -3.25 46.86
CA ILE A 40 -1.09 -2.54 46.04
C ILE A 40 -0.41 -1.71 44.94
N ALA A 41 0.64 -0.96 45.28
CA ALA A 41 1.39 -0.17 44.30
C ALA A 41 1.99 -1.05 43.19
N THR A 42 2.54 -2.22 43.56
CA THR A 42 3.14 -3.17 42.62
C THR A 42 2.08 -3.77 41.68
N VAL A 43 0.91 -4.12 42.21
CA VAL A 43 -0.22 -4.59 41.39
C VAL A 43 -0.66 -3.51 40.41
N MET A 44 -0.79 -2.25 40.85
CA MET A 44 -1.15 -1.12 39.98
C MET A 44 -0.14 -0.90 38.85
N VAL A 45 1.16 -0.92 39.15
CA VAL A 45 2.22 -0.78 38.13
C VAL A 45 2.20 -1.96 37.16
N THR A 46 1.98 -3.17 37.66
CA THR A 46 1.88 -4.37 36.82
C THR A 46 0.66 -4.32 35.90
N PHE A 47 -0.48 -3.85 36.42
CA PHE A 47 -1.69 -3.68 35.63
C PHE A 47 -1.53 -2.56 34.60
N ALA A 48 -0.90 -1.45 34.96
CA ALA A 48 -0.60 -0.35 34.04
C ALA A 48 0.35 -0.78 32.91
N THR A 49 1.38 -1.57 33.24
CA THR A 49 2.31 -2.11 32.24
C THR A 49 1.64 -3.15 31.34
N LEU A 50 0.85 -4.08 31.89
CA LEU A 50 0.04 -5.02 31.10
C LEU A 50 -0.97 -4.29 30.22
N PHE A 51 -1.64 -3.26 30.72
CA PHE A 51 -2.60 -2.44 29.98
C PHE A 51 -1.92 -1.67 28.84
N GLN A 52 -0.74 -1.07 29.08
CA GLN A 52 0.04 -0.44 28.01
C GLN A 52 0.50 -1.46 26.96
N TYR A 53 0.89 -2.67 27.39
CA TYR A 53 1.33 -3.72 26.47
C TYR A 53 0.18 -4.30 25.63
N THR A 54 -0.99 -4.53 26.25
CA THR A 54 -2.18 -5.03 25.55
C THR A 54 -2.82 -3.97 24.66
N LYS A 55 -2.87 -2.70 25.09
CA LYS A 55 -3.41 -1.60 24.28
C LYS A 55 -2.61 -1.37 22.99
N ARG A 56 -1.31 -1.69 22.98
CA ARG A 56 -0.45 -1.59 21.79
C ARG A 56 -0.82 -2.61 20.69
N SER A 57 -1.55 -3.68 21.01
CA SER A 57 -1.90 -4.74 20.07
C SER A 57 -3.31 -4.63 19.47
N THR A 58 -4.19 -3.78 20.03
CA THR A 58 -5.61 -3.71 19.62
C THR A 58 -5.93 -2.60 18.62
N GLU A 59 -4.98 -1.71 18.29
CA GLU A 59 -5.18 -0.68 17.26
C GLU A 59 -5.05 -1.21 15.82
N ALA A 60 -4.79 -2.51 15.64
CA ALA A 60 -5.03 -3.21 14.38
C ALA A 60 -6.54 -3.46 14.18
N LYS A 61 -7.36 -2.39 14.24
CA LYS A 61 -8.64 -2.39 13.52
C LYS A 61 -8.28 -2.46 12.04
N GLN A 62 -8.23 -3.70 11.56
CA GLN A 62 -8.10 -4.10 10.16
C GLN A 62 -9.10 -3.27 9.35
N VAL A 63 -8.64 -2.19 8.73
CA VAL A 63 -9.30 -1.76 7.51
C VAL A 63 -8.81 -2.75 6.47
N PRO A 64 -9.69 -3.53 5.83
CA PRO A 64 -9.28 -4.43 4.78
C PRO A 64 -8.75 -3.58 3.63
N LEU A 65 -7.43 -3.41 3.61
CA LEU A 65 -6.71 -2.86 2.46
C LEU A 65 -6.59 -3.90 1.34
N GLU A 66 -7.10 -5.12 1.57
CA GLU A 66 -7.13 -6.24 0.62
C GLU A 66 -8.22 -6.17 -0.45
N ASN A 67 -9.20 -5.25 -0.38
CA ASN A 67 -10.14 -5.13 -1.50
C ASN A 67 -9.57 -4.21 -2.61
N PHE A 68 -8.53 -4.72 -3.26
CA PHE A 68 -8.29 -4.53 -4.69
C PHE A 68 -9.29 -5.34 -5.53
N SER A 69 -10.44 -5.74 -4.97
CA SER A 69 -11.55 -6.35 -5.71
C SER A 69 -12.01 -5.49 -6.89
N LEU A 70 -11.74 -4.18 -6.84
CA LEU A 70 -12.00 -3.21 -7.90
C LEU A 70 -10.80 -2.94 -8.81
N TRP A 71 -9.66 -3.61 -8.59
CA TRP A 71 -8.53 -3.52 -9.51
C TRP A 71 -8.93 -4.19 -10.82
N ALA A 72 -9.06 -3.39 -11.87
CA ALA A 72 -9.38 -3.90 -13.19
C ALA A 72 -8.21 -4.75 -13.68
N ASP A 73 -8.45 -6.04 -13.90
CA ASP A 73 -7.47 -6.91 -14.53
C ASP A 73 -7.56 -6.74 -16.05
N VAL A 74 -6.68 -5.91 -16.58
CA VAL A 74 -6.60 -5.61 -18.02
C VAL A 74 -5.91 -6.76 -18.79
N GLY A 75 -5.35 -7.76 -18.09
CA GLY A 75 -4.62 -8.86 -18.71
C GLY A 75 -3.35 -8.34 -19.41
N GLU A 76 -3.35 -8.33 -20.74
CA GLU A 76 -2.27 -7.74 -21.55
C GLU A 76 -2.81 -6.50 -22.29
N PRO A 77 -2.52 -5.27 -21.81
CA PRO A 77 -3.07 -4.04 -22.36
C PRO A 77 -2.77 -3.87 -23.85
N ALA A 78 -3.79 -3.52 -24.63
CA ALA A 78 -3.74 -3.32 -26.07
C ALA A 78 -3.25 -4.54 -26.88
N ALA A 79 -3.24 -5.74 -26.30
CA ALA A 79 -2.82 -6.95 -27.03
C ALA A 79 -3.74 -7.30 -28.22
N GLU A 80 -5.01 -6.91 -28.14
CA GLU A 80 -5.98 -7.13 -29.21
C GLU A 80 -5.62 -6.37 -30.50
N LEU A 81 -4.79 -5.32 -30.42
CA LEU A 81 -4.28 -4.61 -31.59
C LEU A 81 -3.52 -5.53 -32.56
N ARG A 82 -2.92 -6.62 -32.05
CA ARG A 82 -2.19 -7.62 -32.86
C ARG A 82 -3.10 -8.34 -33.86
N ARG A 83 -4.42 -8.32 -33.64
CA ARG A 83 -5.42 -9.00 -34.46
C ARG A 83 -6.16 -8.04 -35.40
N LEU A 84 -5.98 -6.73 -35.25
CA LEU A 84 -6.65 -5.73 -36.06
C LEU A 84 -5.83 -5.36 -37.29
N SER A 85 -6.53 -5.04 -38.39
CA SER A 85 -5.92 -4.39 -39.55
C SER A 85 -5.58 -2.93 -39.23
N TYR A 86 -4.63 -2.34 -39.96
CA TYR A 86 -4.28 -0.91 -39.81
C TYR A 86 -5.40 0.02 -40.25
N ASP A 87 -6.24 -0.45 -41.18
CA ASP A 87 -7.42 0.28 -41.66
C ASP A 87 -8.50 0.42 -40.57
N ASP A 88 -8.47 -0.46 -39.55
CA ASP A 88 -9.41 -0.47 -38.43
C ASP A 88 -8.96 0.47 -37.29
N THR A 89 -8.37 1.62 -37.63
CA THR A 89 -7.84 2.58 -36.65
C THR A 89 -8.91 3.01 -35.63
N GLY A 90 -10.18 3.14 -36.05
CA GLY A 90 -11.28 3.47 -35.15
C GLY A 90 -11.56 2.38 -34.10
N ALA A 91 -11.47 1.11 -34.46
CA ALA A 91 -11.61 0.00 -33.52
C ALA A 91 -10.39 -0.08 -32.59
N ALA A 92 -9.19 0.08 -33.15
CA ALA A 92 -7.93 0.10 -32.40
C ALA A 92 -7.93 1.20 -31.32
N VAL A 93 -8.36 2.42 -31.67
CA VAL A 93 -8.47 3.54 -30.72
C VAL A 93 -9.46 3.21 -29.59
N ARG A 94 -10.60 2.58 -29.89
CA ARG A 94 -11.59 2.20 -28.87
C ARG A 94 -11.04 1.19 -27.88
N ILE A 95 -10.34 0.16 -28.36
CA ILE A 95 -9.70 -0.85 -27.50
C ILE A 95 -8.68 -0.17 -26.58
N VAL A 96 -7.77 0.61 -27.16
CA VAL A 96 -6.73 1.29 -26.38
C VAL A 96 -7.32 2.26 -25.36
N VAL A 97 -8.36 3.01 -25.73
CA VAL A 97 -9.06 3.92 -24.80
C VAL A 97 -9.70 3.15 -23.65
N ALA A 98 -10.32 1.99 -23.91
CA ALA A 98 -10.91 1.16 -22.86
C ALA A 98 -9.85 0.60 -21.90
N ASP A 99 -8.75 0.07 -22.44
CA ASP A 99 -7.65 -0.49 -21.64
C ASP A 99 -6.95 0.60 -20.81
N LEU A 100 -6.60 1.73 -21.44
CA LEU A 100 -5.97 2.85 -20.74
C LEU A 100 -6.93 3.50 -19.74
N GLY A 101 -8.24 3.53 -20.02
CA GLY A 101 -9.25 3.98 -19.06
C GLY A 101 -9.28 3.10 -17.81
N SER A 102 -9.15 1.78 -17.99
CA SER A 102 -9.04 0.83 -16.88
C SER A 102 -7.74 1.03 -16.09
N LEU A 103 -6.61 1.28 -16.76
CA LEU A 103 -5.35 1.61 -16.11
C LEU A 103 -5.40 2.95 -15.34
N ALA A 104 -6.11 3.95 -15.86
CA ALA A 104 -6.34 5.21 -15.17
C ALA A 104 -7.14 4.99 -13.87
N ALA A 105 -8.22 4.21 -13.93
CA ALA A 105 -9.01 3.86 -12.75
C ALA A 105 -8.18 3.11 -11.70
N ASN A 106 -7.30 2.20 -12.12
CA ASN A 106 -6.36 1.51 -11.24
C ASN A 106 -5.38 2.49 -10.56
N ALA A 107 -4.87 3.49 -11.29
CA ALA A 107 -4.00 4.52 -10.74
C ALA A 107 -4.74 5.42 -9.73
N GLU A 108 -6.00 5.77 -9.99
CA GLU A 108 -6.86 6.51 -9.06
C GLU A 108 -7.13 5.71 -7.77
N LEU A 109 -7.44 4.42 -7.91
CA LEU A 109 -7.61 3.54 -6.75
C LEU A 109 -6.33 3.48 -5.91
N LEU A 110 -5.16 3.35 -6.54
CA LEU A 110 -3.88 3.38 -5.85
C LEU A 110 -3.63 4.71 -5.11
N ALA A 111 -4.00 5.84 -5.72
CA ALA A 111 -3.97 7.16 -5.09
C ALA A 111 -4.86 7.22 -3.85
N GLU A 112 -6.12 6.81 -3.99
CA GLU A 112 -7.08 6.80 -2.91
C GLU A 112 -6.56 5.97 -1.72
N ARG A 113 -6.04 4.77 -1.97
CA ARG A 113 -5.49 3.89 -0.92
C ARG A 113 -4.26 4.49 -0.24
N LEU A 114 -3.34 5.09 -1.00
CA LEU A 114 -2.19 5.79 -0.42
C LEU A 114 -2.64 6.95 0.47
N SER A 115 -3.64 7.72 0.03
CA SER A 115 -4.19 8.85 0.81
C SER A 115 -4.82 8.39 2.14
N MET A 116 -5.47 7.21 2.16
CA MET A 116 -6.03 6.62 3.37
C MET A 116 -4.94 6.22 4.36
N LEU A 117 -3.82 5.69 3.88
CA LEU A 117 -2.69 5.29 4.72
C LEU A 117 -1.94 6.48 5.31
N MET A 118 -1.81 7.57 4.56
CA MET A 118 -1.11 8.78 5.01
C MET A 118 -1.68 9.41 6.29
N ARG A 119 -2.92 9.07 6.67
CA ARG A 119 -3.57 9.55 7.90
C ARG A 119 -3.30 8.67 9.12
N ARG A 120 -2.55 7.57 8.95
CA ARG A 120 -2.27 6.59 10.02
C ARG A 120 -0.88 6.77 10.61
N LYS A 121 -0.77 6.47 11.91
CA LYS A 121 0.52 6.40 12.59
C LYS A 121 1.39 5.30 11.99
N GLY A 122 2.66 5.60 11.75
CA GLY A 122 3.62 4.71 11.11
C GLY A 122 3.76 4.88 9.60
N PHE A 123 2.94 5.74 8.97
CA PHE A 123 2.94 6.03 7.53
C PHE A 123 3.40 7.46 7.19
N GLU A 124 4.00 8.16 8.16
CA GLU A 124 4.38 9.57 8.02
C GLU A 124 5.41 9.81 6.90
N GLY A 125 6.27 8.81 6.61
CA GLY A 125 7.24 8.88 5.52
C GLY A 125 6.61 9.00 4.13
N ILE A 126 5.47 8.35 3.90
CA ILE A 126 4.72 8.42 2.63
C ILE A 126 4.20 9.84 2.37
N GLN A 127 3.79 10.52 3.45
CA GLN A 127 3.33 11.91 3.37
C GLN A 127 4.47 12.86 3.00
N GLN A 128 5.65 12.66 3.57
CA GLN A 128 6.83 13.47 3.27
C GLN A 128 7.27 13.33 1.80
N GLU A 129 7.22 12.11 1.27
CA GLU A 129 7.59 11.83 -0.12
C GLU A 129 6.54 12.23 -1.16
N ARG A 130 5.35 12.65 -0.70
CA ARG A 130 4.22 13.07 -1.55
C ARG A 130 3.85 12.00 -2.60
N LEU A 131 3.93 10.73 -2.21
CA LEU A 131 3.64 9.60 -3.11
C LEU A 131 2.21 9.67 -3.68
N ASN A 132 1.23 10.05 -2.87
CA ASN A 132 -0.15 10.26 -3.31
C ASN A 132 -0.24 11.27 -4.49
N LYS A 133 0.45 12.41 -4.40
CA LYS A 133 0.44 13.42 -5.48
C LYS A 133 1.11 12.91 -6.76
N SER A 134 2.12 12.05 -6.60
CA SER A 134 2.82 11.45 -7.74
C SER A 134 1.90 10.50 -8.49
N ILE A 135 1.16 9.65 -7.78
CA ILE A 135 0.21 8.73 -8.42
C ILE A 135 -1.04 9.45 -8.97
N GLU A 136 -1.53 10.51 -8.31
CA GLU A 136 -2.57 11.39 -8.89
C GLU A 136 -2.12 12.06 -10.19
N THR A 137 -0.81 12.31 -10.33
CA THR A 137 -0.24 12.86 -11.57
C THR A 137 -0.19 11.80 -12.66
N VAL A 138 0.16 10.56 -12.31
CA VAL A 138 0.08 9.41 -13.23
C VAL A 138 -1.36 9.18 -13.70
N ALA A 139 -2.33 9.12 -12.79
CA ALA A 139 -3.74 8.93 -13.10
C ALA A 139 -4.26 10.01 -14.08
N ARG A 140 -4.09 11.29 -13.73
CA ARG A 140 -4.47 12.41 -14.62
C ARG A 140 -3.73 12.39 -15.95
N GLY A 141 -2.48 11.93 -15.94
CA GLY A 141 -1.66 11.75 -17.13
C GLY A 141 -2.24 10.73 -18.10
N ILE A 142 -2.58 9.54 -17.59
CA ILE A 142 -3.22 8.47 -18.38
C ILE A 142 -4.57 8.96 -18.91
N THR A 143 -5.40 9.59 -18.08
CA THR A 143 -6.68 10.18 -18.52
C THR A 143 -6.49 11.23 -19.60
N SER A 144 -5.43 12.04 -19.53
CA SER A 144 -5.09 12.99 -20.60
C SER A 144 -4.73 12.29 -21.91
N VAL A 145 -3.98 11.18 -21.86
CA VAL A 145 -3.67 10.35 -23.03
C VAL A 145 -4.95 9.78 -23.63
N VAL A 146 -5.84 9.22 -22.81
CA VAL A 146 -7.15 8.70 -23.23
C VAL A 146 -7.95 9.77 -23.97
N ASN A 147 -8.08 10.97 -23.38
CA ASN A 147 -8.84 12.06 -23.98
C ASN A 147 -8.24 12.54 -25.31
N LYS A 148 -6.91 12.57 -25.41
CA LYS A 148 -6.20 12.93 -26.65
C LYS A 148 -6.43 11.91 -27.75
N LEU A 149 -6.31 10.61 -27.44
CA LEU A 149 -6.56 9.53 -28.40
C LEU A 149 -8.01 9.53 -28.90
N HIS A 150 -8.97 9.78 -28.00
CA HIS A 150 -10.37 9.91 -28.36
C HIS A 150 -10.62 11.10 -29.30
N SER A 151 -9.99 12.25 -29.02
CA SER A 151 -10.16 13.48 -29.80
C SER A 151 -9.44 13.47 -31.15
N SER A 152 -8.28 12.80 -31.24
CA SER A 152 -7.51 12.73 -32.49
C SER A 152 -7.98 11.64 -33.45
N ASN A 153 -8.88 10.75 -33.00
CA ASN A 153 -9.38 9.60 -33.76
C ASN A 153 -8.25 8.78 -34.43
N GLY A 154 -7.14 8.63 -33.71
CA GLY A 154 -5.92 8.01 -34.23
C GLY A 154 -4.74 8.15 -33.27
N PHE A 155 -3.69 7.38 -33.52
CA PHE A 155 -2.50 7.33 -32.66
C PHE A 155 -1.48 8.39 -33.05
N ARG A 156 -1.34 9.42 -32.20
CA ARG A 156 -0.20 10.34 -32.29
C ARG A 156 0.94 9.79 -31.44
N MET A 157 2.07 9.47 -32.05
CA MET A 157 3.20 8.87 -31.32
C MET A 157 3.69 9.74 -30.16
N GLU A 158 3.65 11.07 -30.29
CA GLU A 158 3.95 12.00 -29.18
C GLU A 158 3.03 11.82 -27.96
N THR A 159 1.79 11.39 -28.18
CA THR A 159 0.83 11.10 -27.10
C THR A 159 1.07 9.71 -26.51
N VAL A 160 1.44 8.74 -27.36
CA VAL A 160 1.74 7.36 -26.95
C VAL A 160 3.03 7.30 -26.12
N THR A 161 4.06 8.09 -26.45
CA THR A 161 5.32 8.14 -25.68
C THR A 161 5.16 8.66 -24.25
N LEU A 162 4.07 9.38 -23.95
CA LEU A 162 3.75 9.78 -22.57
C LEU A 162 3.47 8.57 -21.68
N LEU A 163 2.99 7.45 -22.23
CA LEU A 163 2.76 6.22 -21.47
C LEU A 163 4.04 5.69 -20.82
N GLU A 164 5.19 5.77 -21.52
CA GLU A 164 6.49 5.36 -20.95
C GLU A 164 6.94 6.30 -19.82
N GLN A 165 6.63 7.59 -19.91
CA GLN A 165 6.90 8.54 -18.84
C GLN A 165 6.07 8.22 -17.60
N TYR A 166 4.80 7.88 -17.76
CA TYR A 166 3.92 7.49 -16.66
C TYR A 166 4.28 6.12 -16.09
N ALA A 167 4.71 5.17 -16.94
CA ALA A 167 5.26 3.89 -16.50
C ALA A 167 6.49 4.10 -15.60
N SER A 168 7.45 4.91 -16.07
CA SER A 168 8.65 5.26 -15.30
C SER A 168 8.33 5.97 -13.98
N GLN A 169 7.28 6.80 -13.93
CA GLN A 169 6.83 7.41 -12.69
C GLN A 169 6.20 6.38 -11.73
N SER A 170 5.39 5.46 -12.25
CA SER A 170 4.80 4.37 -11.46
C SER A 170 5.89 3.46 -10.87
N ASP A 171 6.93 3.16 -11.64
CA ASP A 171 8.10 2.41 -11.21
C ASP A 171 8.85 3.10 -10.06
N ARG A 172 9.07 4.42 -10.16
CA ARG A 172 9.67 5.22 -9.08
C ARG A 172 8.81 5.20 -7.81
N ILE A 173 7.49 5.20 -7.95
CA ILE A 173 6.57 5.10 -6.81
C ILE A 173 6.70 3.72 -6.14
N ALA A 174 6.78 2.64 -6.93
CA ALA A 174 7.02 1.30 -6.41
C ALA A 174 8.34 1.20 -5.63
N ASN A 175 9.43 1.73 -6.19
CA ASN A 175 10.74 1.71 -5.54
C ASN A 175 10.74 2.50 -4.21
N LYS A 176 10.06 3.65 -4.18
CA LYS A 176 9.88 4.40 -2.94
C LYS A 176 9.05 3.67 -1.90
N LEU A 177 8.00 2.96 -2.31
CA LEU A 177 7.22 2.10 -1.41
C LEU A 177 8.07 0.96 -0.85
N PHE A 178 8.93 0.36 -1.67
CA PHE A 178 9.89 -0.65 -1.25
C PHE A 178 10.92 -0.11 -0.24
N GLU A 179 11.51 1.06 -0.52
CA GLU A 179 12.44 1.73 0.40
C GLU A 179 11.76 2.10 1.72
N PHE A 180 10.52 2.58 1.66
CA PHE A 180 9.73 2.94 2.83
C PHE A 180 9.45 1.74 3.75
N GLU A 181 9.22 0.57 3.16
CA GLU A 181 8.94 -0.68 3.88
C GLU A 181 10.16 -1.19 4.67
N HIS A 182 11.38 -0.87 4.21
CA HIS A 182 12.61 -1.38 4.79
C HIS A 182 12.79 -0.92 6.25
N GLY A 183 12.90 -1.88 7.17
CA GLY A 183 13.07 -1.61 8.60
C GLY A 183 11.80 -1.14 9.32
N LYS A 184 10.61 -1.26 8.69
CA LYS A 184 9.31 -1.01 9.34
C LYS A 184 8.75 -2.26 10.01
N SER A 185 7.70 -2.07 10.81
CA SER A 185 7.00 -3.19 11.45
C SER A 185 6.19 -4.02 10.46
N ASP A 186 5.93 -5.28 10.78
CA ASP A 186 5.10 -6.19 9.97
C ASP A 186 3.72 -5.59 9.64
N VAL A 187 3.17 -4.77 10.54
CA VAL A 187 1.90 -4.06 10.32
C VAL A 187 2.00 -3.10 9.13
N VAL A 188 3.11 -2.37 8.98
CA VAL A 188 3.34 -1.49 7.83
C VAL A 188 3.53 -2.31 6.56
N HIS A 189 4.28 -3.41 6.65
CA HIS A 189 4.53 -4.32 5.53
C HIS A 189 3.23 -4.84 4.91
N VAL A 190 2.28 -5.31 5.74
CA VAL A 190 0.95 -5.79 5.30
C VAL A 190 0.19 -4.76 4.46
N TYR A 191 0.40 -3.48 4.70
CA TYR A 191 -0.32 -2.41 4.01
C TYR A 191 0.44 -1.85 2.79
N ILE A 192 1.77 -1.89 2.80
CA ILE A 192 2.62 -1.32 1.74
C ILE A 192 2.85 -2.30 0.61
N GLU A 193 3.06 -3.57 0.92
CA GLU A 193 3.36 -4.59 -0.07
C GLU A 193 2.30 -4.68 -1.19
N PRO A 194 0.98 -4.66 -0.90
CA PRO A 194 -0.04 -4.63 -1.95
C PRO A 194 0.01 -3.38 -2.83
N LEU A 195 0.30 -2.20 -2.25
CA LEU A 195 0.40 -0.94 -2.98
C LEU A 195 1.64 -0.89 -3.87
N ARG A 196 2.75 -1.43 -3.38
CA ARG A 196 3.98 -1.60 -4.16
C ARG A 196 3.72 -2.48 -5.38
N ARG A 197 3.15 -3.68 -5.17
CA ARG A 197 2.82 -4.60 -6.27
C ARG A 197 1.85 -3.98 -7.28
N ALA A 198 0.88 -3.20 -6.81
CA ALA A 198 -0.04 -2.46 -7.67
C ALA A 198 0.69 -1.40 -8.52
N ALA A 199 1.61 -0.63 -7.94
CA ALA A 199 2.42 0.35 -8.66
C ALA A 199 3.36 -0.31 -9.69
N GLU A 200 3.94 -1.46 -9.36
CA GLU A 200 4.76 -2.26 -10.30
C GLU A 200 3.92 -2.82 -11.44
N LYS A 201 2.73 -3.36 -11.13
CA LYS A 201 1.81 -3.85 -12.15
C LYS A 201 1.40 -2.73 -13.10
N LEU A 202 1.01 -1.57 -12.57
CA LEU A 202 0.66 -0.39 -13.37
C LEU A 202 1.83 0.06 -14.26
N SER A 203 3.07 0.06 -13.75
CA SER A 203 4.27 0.34 -14.53
C SER A 203 4.42 -0.63 -15.71
N ARG A 204 4.35 -1.94 -15.45
CA ARG A 204 4.44 -2.98 -16.49
C ARG A 204 3.32 -2.86 -17.52
N ASP A 205 2.08 -2.67 -17.07
CA ASP A 205 0.90 -2.59 -17.93
C ASP A 205 0.98 -1.37 -18.87
N LEU A 206 1.47 -0.23 -18.39
CA LEU A 206 1.70 0.97 -19.21
C LEU A 206 2.80 0.75 -20.26
N ARG A 207 3.89 0.04 -19.92
CA ARG A 207 4.95 -0.32 -20.90
C ARG A 207 4.43 -1.29 -21.95
N LEU A 208 3.60 -2.26 -21.57
CA LEU A 208 2.96 -3.18 -22.51
C LEU A 208 2.00 -2.46 -23.45
N ALA A 209 1.17 -1.56 -22.92
CA ALA A 209 0.31 -0.70 -23.74
C ALA A 209 1.15 0.12 -24.73
N PHE A 210 2.22 0.77 -24.26
CA PHE A 210 3.14 1.52 -25.12
C PHE A 210 3.73 0.66 -26.23
N ALA A 211 4.25 -0.53 -25.91
CA ALA A 211 4.85 -1.44 -26.88
C ALA A 211 3.84 -1.94 -27.91
N ASN A 212 2.65 -2.35 -27.48
CA ASN A 212 1.60 -2.86 -28.35
C ASN A 212 1.05 -1.78 -29.28
N ILE A 213 0.81 -0.56 -28.77
CA ILE A 213 0.37 0.57 -29.60
C ILE A 213 1.47 0.97 -30.60
N SER A 214 2.73 1.04 -30.15
CA SER A 214 3.86 1.37 -31.03
C SER A 214 4.07 0.35 -32.13
N SER A 215 3.88 -0.94 -31.82
CA SER A 215 3.96 -2.01 -32.82
C SER A 215 2.83 -1.91 -33.85
N TYR A 216 1.61 -1.58 -33.41
CA TYR A 216 0.46 -1.35 -34.30
C TYR A 216 0.64 -0.10 -35.17
N THR A 217 1.37 0.93 -34.73
CA THR A 217 1.61 2.11 -35.58
C THR A 217 2.79 1.95 -36.54
N GLN A 218 3.65 0.94 -36.36
CA GLN A 218 4.91 0.78 -37.11
C GLN A 218 4.91 -0.33 -38.18
N SER A 219 3.87 -1.16 -38.26
CA SER A 219 3.82 -2.32 -39.15
C SER A 219 2.77 -2.07 -40.25
N PRO A 220 2.97 -2.40 -41.54
CA PRO A 220 3.95 -1.86 -42.46
C PRO A 220 3.34 -0.94 -43.56
N VAL A 221 3.87 0.27 -43.71
CA VAL A 221 4.05 0.94 -45.03
C VAL A 221 5.37 0.48 -45.70
N SER A 222 6.11 -0.42 -45.05
CA SER A 222 7.47 -0.84 -45.44
C SER A 222 7.58 -2.20 -46.15
N LYS A 223 6.45 -2.84 -46.53
CA LYS A 223 6.48 -4.11 -47.29
C LYS A 223 5.91 -4.04 -48.72
N GLU A 224 5.26 -2.96 -49.12
CA GLU A 224 4.71 -2.82 -50.49
C GLU A 224 5.59 -2.00 -51.45
N ALA A 225 6.72 -1.44 -50.98
CA ALA A 225 7.62 -0.66 -51.84
C ALA A 225 8.74 -1.48 -52.52
N ASN A 226 8.73 -2.82 -52.39
CA ASN A 226 9.71 -3.72 -53.01
C ASN A 226 9.05 -4.97 -53.61
N VAL A 227 7.99 -4.79 -54.40
CA VAL A 227 7.54 -5.77 -55.40
C VAL A 227 7.35 -5.05 -56.73
#